data_AF-A0A430AZH5-F1
#
_entry.id   AF-A0A430AZH5-F1
#
_cell.length_a   1.000
_cell.length_b   1.000
_cell.length_c   1.000
_cell.angle_alpha   90.00
_cell.angle_beta   90.00
_cell.angle_gamma   90.00
#
_symmetry.space_group_name_H-M   'P 1'
#
loop_
_entity.id
_entity.type
_entity.pdbx_description
1 polymer ?
#
loop_
_entity_poly.entity_id
_entity_poly.type
_entity_poly.pdbx_seq_one_letter_code
_entity_poly.pdbx_strand_id
1 'polypeptide(L)'
;MRLIKTAYSGTKYHKKSALFFCVLFSLLLLLLMTVMQLIHIQQINSRIVREQWALFKDKGPAFISQIYATVQASSSVLVTSYRIVLIGCLILSALSFFLFSYLTARRRKSDIQSLRYMNVPKYGIAISFLMELFISVMTSFILVAVVLFLFKADIVRSIYQLDQHLLEKQVAVELVNHPDLTDRQTSDTPNNDDSEKDRRLIIPFSDTALAINYGYDMPLFQLFQIFLRSFLILVGLFLIVSSLGFYSVISRCYQVFYY
;
A
#
# COMPACT_ATOMS: atom_id res chain seq x y z
N MET A 1 26.27 -40.95 9.25
CA MET A 1 26.76 -39.70 8.57
C MET A 1 25.78 -39.13 7.54
N ARG A 2 25.10 -39.94 6.69
CA ARG A 2 24.10 -39.44 5.71
C ARG A 2 22.89 -38.75 6.36
N LEU A 3 22.35 -39.31 7.44
CA LEU A 3 21.24 -38.73 8.23
C LEU A 3 21.55 -37.35 8.83
N ILE A 4 22.79 -37.15 9.29
CA ILE A 4 23.23 -35.86 9.85
C ILE A 4 23.39 -34.83 8.73
N LYS A 5 23.92 -35.23 7.57
CA LYS A 5 24.00 -34.36 6.39
C LYS A 5 22.60 -33.96 5.87
N THR A 6 21.62 -34.86 5.85
CA THR A 6 20.25 -34.53 5.44
C THR A 6 19.53 -33.65 6.47
N ALA A 7 19.71 -33.89 7.78
CA ALA A 7 19.17 -33.03 8.83
C ALA A 7 19.76 -31.61 8.82
N TYR A 8 21.08 -31.50 8.61
CA TYR A 8 21.78 -30.22 8.49
C TYR A 8 21.44 -29.46 7.19
N SER A 9 21.27 -30.20 6.10
CA SER A 9 20.74 -29.68 4.84
C SER A 9 19.32 -29.11 5.03
N GLY A 10 18.41 -29.89 5.61
CA GLY A 10 17.02 -29.48 5.85
C GLY A 10 16.91 -28.20 6.66
N THR A 11 17.66 -28.09 7.77
CA THR A 11 17.69 -26.88 8.61
C THR A 11 18.27 -25.65 7.89
N LYS A 12 19.27 -25.81 7.01
CA LYS A 12 19.83 -24.68 6.23
C LYS A 12 18.86 -24.20 5.14
N TYR A 13 18.11 -25.10 4.49
CA TYR A 13 17.09 -24.72 3.50
C TYR A 13 15.88 -24.02 4.15
N HIS A 14 15.49 -24.46 5.35
CA HIS A 14 14.45 -23.84 6.14
C HIS A 14 14.72 -22.37 6.45
N LYS A 15 15.93 -22.07 6.94
CA LYS A 15 16.33 -20.69 7.27
C LYS A 15 16.29 -19.75 6.06
N LYS A 16 16.73 -20.22 4.89
CA LYS A 16 16.72 -19.39 3.67
C LYS A 16 15.31 -19.11 3.16
N SER A 17 14.42 -20.10 3.20
CA SER A 17 13.03 -19.94 2.79
C SER A 17 12.27 -18.96 3.69
N ALA A 18 12.43 -19.10 5.01
CA ALA A 18 11.85 -18.19 5.99
C ALA A 18 12.34 -16.75 5.81
N LEU A 19 13.64 -16.55 5.60
CA LEU A 19 14.22 -15.22 5.36
C LEU A 19 13.68 -14.60 4.07
N PHE A 20 13.64 -15.36 2.97
CA PHE A 20 13.08 -14.87 1.71
C PHE A 20 11.60 -14.49 1.86
N PHE A 21 10.82 -15.30 2.58
CA PHE A 21 9.42 -14.99 2.86
C PHE A 21 9.27 -13.73 3.72
N CYS A 22 10.14 -13.54 4.72
CA CYS A 22 10.18 -12.35 5.55
C CYS A 22 10.43 -11.08 4.72
N VAL A 23 11.42 -11.12 3.82
CA VAL A 23 11.70 -9.99 2.91
C VAL A 23 10.52 -9.73 1.98
N LEU A 24 9.94 -10.77 1.37
CA LEU A 24 8.79 -10.64 0.49
C LEU A 24 7.57 -10.07 1.21
N PHE A 25 7.27 -10.55 2.42
CA PHE A 25 6.15 -10.06 3.22
C PHE A 25 6.38 -8.60 3.65
N SER A 26 7.60 -8.26 4.06
CA SER A 26 7.97 -6.88 4.43
C SER A 26 7.79 -5.91 3.26
N LEU A 27 8.22 -6.28 2.05
CA LEU A 27 8.05 -5.47 0.84
C LEU A 27 6.57 -5.26 0.49
N LEU A 28 5.76 -6.33 0.52
CA LEU A 28 4.33 -6.23 0.27
C LEU A 28 3.61 -5.39 1.34
N LEU A 29 4.02 -5.52 2.60
CA LEU A 29 3.47 -4.74 3.70
C LEU A 29 3.77 -3.25 3.54
N LEU A 30 5.01 -2.91 3.19
CA LEU A 30 5.41 -1.53 2.93
C LEU A 30 4.65 -0.96 1.73
N LEU A 31 4.55 -1.71 0.62
CA LEU A 31 3.80 -1.30 -0.56
C LEU A 31 2.31 -1.05 -0.24
N LEU A 32 1.66 -1.98 0.45
CA LEU A 32 0.25 -1.84 0.83
C LEU A 32 0.03 -0.67 1.79
N MET A 33 0.94 -0.49 2.76
CA MET A 33 0.92 0.66 3.66
C MET A 33 1.03 1.99 2.90
N THR A 34 1.98 2.09 1.97
CA THR A 34 2.16 3.30 1.15
C THR A 34 0.86 3.63 0.40
N VAL A 35 0.28 2.67 -0.33
CA VAL A 35 -0.98 2.91 -1.07
C VAL A 35 -2.12 3.35 -0.14
N MET A 36 -2.25 2.74 1.04
CA MET A 36 -3.26 3.12 2.02
C MET A 36 -3.02 4.53 2.59
N GLN A 37 -1.77 4.94 2.78
CA GLN A 37 -1.43 6.30 3.18
C GLN A 37 -1.76 7.33 2.09
N LEU A 38 -1.48 7.04 0.81
CA LEU A 38 -1.87 7.93 -0.29
C LEU A 38 -3.39 8.13 -0.35
N ILE A 39 -4.17 7.06 -0.21
CA ILE A 39 -5.64 7.16 -0.13
C ILE A 39 -6.07 8.04 1.04
N HIS A 40 -5.44 7.88 2.20
CA HIS A 40 -5.77 8.65 3.39
C HIS A 40 -5.45 10.15 3.23
N ILE A 41 -4.29 10.46 2.66
CA ILE A 41 -3.86 11.85 2.38
C ILE A 41 -4.83 12.51 1.41
N GLN A 42 -5.20 11.84 0.31
CA GLN A 42 -6.20 12.39 -0.61
C GLN A 42 -7.55 12.62 0.06
N GLN A 43 -8.02 11.72 0.92
CA GLN A 43 -9.27 11.93 1.66
C GLN A 43 -9.22 13.16 2.57
N ILE A 44 -8.09 13.39 3.23
CA ILE A 44 -7.86 14.59 4.05
C ILE A 44 -7.84 15.82 3.15
N ASN A 45 -7.10 15.80 2.04
CA ASN A 45 -7.02 16.90 1.09
C ASN A 45 -8.40 17.25 0.51
N SER A 46 -9.18 16.27 0.05
CA SER A 46 -10.55 16.51 -0.45
C SER A 46 -11.45 17.11 0.62
N ARG A 47 -11.29 16.72 1.89
CA ARG A 47 -12.07 17.25 3.01
C ARG A 47 -11.71 18.71 3.28
N ILE A 48 -10.42 19.04 3.34
CA ILE A 48 -9.96 20.41 3.58
C ILE A 48 -10.40 21.32 2.43
N VAL A 49 -10.23 20.88 1.18
CA VAL A 49 -10.69 21.62 -0.01
C VAL A 49 -12.19 21.90 0.06
N ARG A 50 -13.00 20.92 0.50
CA ARG A 50 -14.44 21.11 0.71
C ARG A 50 -14.77 22.09 1.85
N GLU A 51 -14.07 21.99 2.97
CA GLU A 51 -14.27 22.87 4.13
C GLU A 51 -13.89 24.33 3.81
N GLN A 52 -12.77 24.54 3.12
CA GLN A 52 -12.38 25.87 2.63
C GLN A 52 -13.38 26.38 1.59
N TRP A 53 -13.82 25.55 0.65
CA TRP A 53 -14.83 25.95 -0.33
C TRP A 53 -16.15 26.37 0.32
N ALA A 54 -16.59 25.67 1.37
CA ALA A 54 -17.79 26.05 2.11
C ALA A 54 -17.69 27.47 2.72
N LEU A 55 -16.49 27.93 3.06
CA LEU A 55 -16.24 29.30 3.57
C LEU A 55 -16.22 30.36 2.45
N PHE A 56 -15.85 29.98 1.23
CA PHE A 56 -15.69 30.90 0.09
C PHE A 56 -16.86 30.93 -0.89
N LYS A 57 -17.72 29.90 -0.89
CA LYS A 57 -18.81 29.74 -1.86
C LYS A 57 -19.77 30.95 -1.91
N ASP A 58 -19.97 31.62 -0.78
CA ASP A 58 -20.89 32.77 -0.68
C ASP A 58 -20.24 34.12 -1.02
N LYS A 59 -18.91 34.17 -1.19
CA LYS A 59 -18.14 35.40 -1.42
C LYS A 59 -17.31 35.40 -2.71
N GLY A 60 -17.21 34.27 -3.40
CA GLY A 60 -16.31 34.08 -4.54
C GLY A 60 -16.99 34.22 -5.92
N PRO A 61 -16.29 34.76 -6.93
CA PRO A 61 -16.77 34.77 -8.31
C PRO A 61 -16.95 33.36 -8.90
N ALA A 62 -17.83 33.23 -9.91
CA ALA A 62 -18.18 31.97 -10.57
C ALA A 62 -16.97 31.18 -11.13
N PHE A 63 -15.87 31.86 -11.46
CA PHE A 63 -14.61 31.25 -11.87
C PHE A 63 -13.98 30.36 -10.78
N ILE A 64 -14.08 30.75 -9.50
CA ILE A 64 -13.56 29.95 -8.37
C ILE A 64 -14.39 28.67 -8.21
N SER A 65 -15.67 28.69 -8.58
CA SER A 65 -16.54 27.51 -8.59
C SER A 65 -16.12 26.48 -9.64
N GLN A 66 -15.57 26.90 -10.78
CA GLN A 66 -15.07 26.00 -11.81
C GLN A 66 -13.72 25.37 -11.42
N ILE A 67 -12.79 26.15 -10.85
CA ILE A 67 -11.52 25.61 -10.32
C ILE A 67 -11.78 24.58 -9.22
N TYR A 68 -12.70 24.86 -8.30
CA TYR A 68 -13.10 23.91 -7.27
C TYR A 68 -13.67 22.61 -7.87
N ALA A 69 -14.51 22.71 -8.91
CA ALA A 69 -15.05 21.54 -9.60
C ALA A 69 -13.94 20.70 -10.25
N THR A 70 -12.96 21.33 -10.90
CA THR A 70 -11.80 20.64 -11.49
C THR A 70 -10.94 19.97 -10.42
N VAL A 71 -10.58 20.66 -9.34
CA VAL A 71 -9.79 20.06 -8.24
C VAL A 71 -10.53 18.90 -7.57
N GLN A 72 -11.85 19.02 -7.39
CA GLN A 72 -12.67 17.94 -6.84
C GLN A 72 -12.75 16.74 -7.80
N ALA A 73 -12.89 16.98 -9.11
CA ALA A 73 -12.88 15.94 -10.13
C ALA A 73 -11.53 15.22 -10.18
N SER A 74 -10.41 15.95 -10.26
CA SER A 74 -9.05 15.38 -10.23
C SER A 74 -8.80 14.54 -8.97
N SER A 75 -9.14 15.05 -7.79
CA SER A 75 -8.98 14.32 -6.52
C SER A 75 -9.81 13.01 -6.50
N SER A 76 -11.01 13.02 -7.07
CA SER A 76 -11.84 11.81 -7.18
C SER A 76 -11.26 10.76 -8.13
N VAL A 77 -10.66 11.19 -9.24
CA VAL A 77 -9.96 10.32 -10.22
C VAL A 77 -8.70 9.72 -9.59
N LEU A 78 -7.95 10.51 -8.81
CA LEU A 78 -6.78 10.07 -8.04
C LEU A 78 -7.12 9.00 -7.02
N VAL A 79 -8.15 9.22 -6.19
CA VAL A 79 -8.61 8.22 -5.21
C VAL A 79 -9.03 6.91 -5.89
N THR A 80 -9.72 7.01 -7.03
CA THR A 80 -10.12 5.82 -7.80
C THR A 80 -8.91 5.08 -8.35
N SER A 81 -7.93 5.80 -8.88
CA SER A 81 -6.67 5.23 -9.36
C SER A 81 -5.90 4.52 -8.25
N TYR A 82 -5.80 5.12 -7.06
CA TYR A 82 -5.18 4.49 -5.90
C TYR A 82 -5.91 3.23 -5.43
N ARG A 83 -7.25 3.20 -5.51
CA ARG A 83 -8.03 1.98 -5.22
C ARG A 83 -7.76 0.86 -6.23
N ILE A 84 -7.59 1.19 -7.51
CA ILE A 84 -7.22 0.20 -8.53
C ILE A 84 -5.84 -0.38 -8.23
N VAL A 85 -4.87 0.48 -7.89
CA VAL A 85 -3.52 0.05 -7.48
C VAL A 85 -3.57 -0.82 -6.23
N LEU A 86 -4.41 -0.46 -5.24
CA LEU A 86 -4.63 -1.27 -4.05
C LEU A 86 -5.12 -2.69 -4.41
N ILE A 87 -6.13 -2.80 -5.27
CA ILE A 87 -6.66 -4.09 -5.73
C ILE A 87 -5.55 -4.89 -6.45
N GLY A 88 -4.79 -4.24 -7.34
CA GLY A 88 -3.65 -4.86 -8.01
C GLY A 88 -2.60 -5.39 -7.03
N CYS A 89 -2.28 -4.62 -5.97
CA CYS A 89 -1.37 -5.03 -4.92
C CYS A 89 -1.88 -6.24 -4.13
N LEU A 90 -3.19 -6.30 -3.84
CA LEU A 90 -3.80 -7.46 -3.17
C LEU A 90 -3.76 -8.72 -4.04
N ILE A 91 -4.04 -8.60 -5.34
CA ILE A 91 -3.94 -9.71 -6.30
C ILE A 91 -2.50 -10.21 -6.40
N LEU A 92 -1.53 -9.29 -6.53
CA LEU A 92 -0.11 -9.64 -6.57
C LEU A 92 0.35 -10.34 -5.28
N SER A 93 -0.12 -9.86 -4.13
CA SER A 93 0.16 -10.47 -2.83
C SER A 93 -0.42 -11.89 -2.75
N ALA A 94 -1.66 -12.09 -3.19
CA ALA A 94 -2.29 -13.41 -3.21
C ALA A 94 -1.51 -14.39 -4.11
N LEU A 95 -1.18 -13.98 -5.34
CA LEU A 95 -0.37 -14.80 -6.24
C LEU A 95 0.99 -15.16 -5.63
N SER A 96 1.65 -14.19 -4.99
CA SER A 96 2.95 -14.40 -4.35
C SER A 96 2.86 -15.41 -3.20
N PHE A 97 1.85 -15.28 -2.32
CA PHE A 97 1.64 -16.22 -1.21
C PHE A 97 1.27 -17.61 -1.70
N PHE A 98 0.43 -17.71 -2.73
CA PHE A 98 0.06 -19.00 -3.32
C PHE A 98 1.29 -19.69 -3.93
N LEU A 99 2.04 -18.99 -4.77
CA LEU A 99 3.24 -19.54 -5.40
C LEU A 99 4.30 -19.93 -4.36
N PHE A 100 4.50 -19.09 -3.35
CA PHE A 100 5.49 -19.37 -2.32
C PHE A 100 5.13 -20.60 -1.49
N SER A 101 3.88 -20.70 -1.01
CA SER A 101 3.40 -21.87 -0.27
C SER A 101 3.40 -23.14 -1.12
N TYR A 102 2.96 -23.05 -2.38
CA TYR A 102 3.01 -24.15 -3.34
C TYR A 102 4.44 -24.67 -3.56
N LEU A 103 5.39 -23.77 -3.86
CA LEU A 103 6.79 -24.15 -4.08
C LEU A 103 7.44 -24.72 -2.82
N THR A 104 7.13 -24.15 -1.65
CA THR A 104 7.62 -24.64 -0.36
C THR A 104 7.14 -26.06 -0.08
N ALA A 105 5.84 -26.33 -0.21
CA ALA A 105 5.32 -27.70 -0.05
C ALA A 105 5.86 -28.65 -1.12
N ARG A 106 6.03 -28.20 -2.37
CA ARG A 106 6.58 -29.03 -3.44
C ARG A 106 8.03 -29.43 -3.18
N ARG A 107 8.83 -28.55 -2.56
CA ARG A 107 10.21 -28.86 -2.15
C ARG A 107 10.27 -29.79 -0.93
N ARG A 108 9.25 -29.77 -0.06
CA ARG A 108 9.16 -30.58 1.17
C ARG A 108 8.33 -31.86 1.01
N LYS A 109 8.26 -32.42 -0.19
CA LYS A 109 7.50 -33.66 -0.44
C LYS A 109 7.93 -34.84 0.44
N SER A 110 9.23 -34.99 0.70
CA SER A 110 9.76 -36.03 1.60
C SER A 110 9.22 -35.87 3.02
N ASP A 111 9.16 -34.63 3.52
CA ASP A 111 8.69 -34.33 4.86
C ASP A 111 7.18 -34.61 4.96
N ILE A 112 6.41 -34.21 3.94
CA ILE A 112 4.97 -34.49 3.86
C ILE A 112 4.72 -36.01 3.85
N GLN A 113 5.52 -36.78 3.11
CA GLN A 113 5.42 -38.24 3.10
C GLN A 113 5.75 -38.82 4.49
N SER A 114 6.81 -38.34 5.14
CA SER A 114 7.18 -38.80 6.50
C SER A 114 6.09 -38.53 7.53
N LEU A 115 5.49 -37.33 7.51
CA LEU A 115 4.38 -36.95 8.40
C LEU A 115 3.11 -37.76 8.11
N ARG A 116 2.88 -38.10 6.83
CA ARG A 116 1.80 -39.01 6.45
C ARG A 116 2.01 -40.42 7.01
N TYR A 117 3.24 -40.96 6.97
CA TYR A 117 3.55 -42.26 7.59
C TYR A 117 3.32 -42.26 9.11
N MET A 118 3.43 -41.10 9.75
CA MET A 118 3.09 -40.91 11.17
C MET A 118 1.58 -40.68 11.40
N ASN A 119 0.73 -40.91 10.40
CA ASN A 119 -0.73 -40.72 10.44
C ASN A 119 -1.17 -39.29 10.78
N VAL A 120 -0.33 -38.28 10.51
CA VAL A 120 -0.74 -36.88 10.67
C VAL A 120 -1.78 -36.52 9.60
N PRO A 121 -2.94 -35.93 9.95
CA PRO A 121 -3.95 -35.54 8.97
C PRO A 121 -3.45 -34.41 8.06
N LYS A 122 -3.96 -34.34 6.81
CA LYS A 122 -3.58 -33.33 5.81
C LYS A 122 -3.60 -31.90 6.37
N TYR A 123 -4.66 -31.56 7.11
CA TYR A 123 -4.84 -30.25 7.73
C TYR A 123 -3.77 -29.97 8.79
N GLY A 124 -3.38 -30.96 9.58
CA GLY A 124 -2.31 -30.82 10.58
C GLY A 124 -0.96 -30.50 9.94
N ILE A 125 -0.64 -31.11 8.79
CA ILE A 125 0.58 -30.81 8.03
C ILE A 125 0.54 -29.38 7.49
N ALA A 126 -0.59 -28.96 6.90
CA ALA A 126 -0.75 -27.60 6.37
C ALA A 126 -0.61 -26.54 7.48
N ILE A 127 -1.24 -26.76 8.64
CA ILE A 127 -1.15 -25.87 9.80
C ILE A 127 0.29 -25.77 10.29
N SER A 128 1.01 -26.89 10.40
CA SER A 128 2.42 -26.89 10.82
C SER A 128 3.29 -26.02 9.93
N PHE A 129 3.16 -26.15 8.60
CA PHE A 129 3.90 -25.34 7.64
C PHE A 129 3.50 -23.86 7.67
N LEU A 130 2.21 -23.58 7.92
CA LEU A 130 1.70 -22.22 8.04
C LEU A 130 2.20 -21.53 9.31
N MET A 131 2.24 -22.24 10.44
CA MET A 131 2.82 -21.74 11.70
C MET A 131 4.31 -21.46 11.57
N GLU A 132 5.03 -22.27 10.78
CA GLU A 132 6.44 -22.04 10.50
C GLU A 132 6.67 -20.70 9.75
N LEU A 133 5.83 -20.40 8.75
CA LEU A 133 5.89 -19.13 8.04
C LEU A 133 5.37 -17.96 8.88
N PHE A 134 4.47 -18.21 9.84
CA PHE A 134 3.92 -17.17 10.72
C PHE A 134 4.99 -16.45 11.54
N ILE A 135 6.05 -17.14 11.96
CA ILE A 135 7.20 -16.50 12.64
C ILE A 135 7.87 -15.48 11.71
N SER A 136 7.99 -15.79 10.42
CA SER A 136 8.53 -14.86 9.42
C SER A 136 7.62 -13.65 9.22
N VAL A 137 6.30 -13.84 9.33
CA VAL A 137 5.31 -12.74 9.30
C VAL A 137 5.46 -11.81 10.50
N MET A 138 5.57 -12.36 11.72
CA MET A 138 5.74 -11.55 12.94
C MET A 138 7.07 -10.79 12.95
N THR A 139 8.15 -11.42 12.51
CA THR A 139 9.45 -10.75 12.39
C THR A 139 9.44 -9.65 11.34
N SER A 140 8.73 -9.84 10.23
CA SER A 140 8.50 -8.79 9.22
C SER A 140 7.76 -7.58 9.81
N PHE A 141 6.72 -7.83 10.62
CA PHE A 141 5.99 -6.76 11.31
C PHE A 141 6.91 -5.93 12.20
N ILE A 142 7.71 -6.57 13.04
CA ILE A 142 8.65 -5.88 13.93
C ILE A 142 9.68 -5.09 13.12
N LEU A 143 10.24 -5.69 12.07
CA LEU A 143 11.23 -5.04 11.22
C LEU A 143 10.67 -3.77 10.56
N VAL A 144 9.49 -3.87 9.93
CA VAL A 144 8.86 -2.72 9.29
C VAL A 144 8.44 -1.68 10.33
N ALA A 145 7.94 -2.09 11.50
CA ALA A 145 7.60 -1.17 12.58
C ALA A 145 8.82 -0.36 13.07
N VAL A 146 9.99 -0.99 13.20
CA VAL A 146 11.24 -0.32 13.55
C VAL A 146 11.63 0.68 12.46
N VAL A 147 11.56 0.29 11.19
CA VAL A 147 11.85 1.20 10.06
C VAL A 147 10.90 2.40 10.07
N LEU A 148 9.60 2.17 10.28
CA LEU A 148 8.61 3.25 10.37
C LEU A 148 8.86 4.18 11.55
N PHE A 149 9.30 3.65 12.69
CA PHE A 149 9.61 4.45 13.86
C PHE A 149 10.86 5.32 13.64
N LEU A 150 11.91 4.76 13.05
CA LEU A 150 13.17 5.46 12.80
C LEU A 150 13.05 6.50 11.68
N PHE A 151 12.32 6.19 10.61
CA PHE A 151 12.25 7.00 9.39
C PHE A 151 10.87 7.64 9.18
N LYS A 152 10.09 7.83 10.25
CA LYS A 152 8.71 8.36 10.19
C LYS A 152 8.64 9.64 9.36
N ALA A 153 9.47 10.63 9.70
CA ALA A 153 9.43 11.96 9.10
C ALA A 153 9.72 11.92 7.60
N ASP A 154 10.75 11.17 7.20
CA ASP A 154 11.15 11.02 5.81
C ASP A 154 10.09 10.27 4.99
N ILE A 155 9.55 9.18 5.53
CA ILE A 155 8.52 8.37 4.86
C ILE A 155 7.26 9.20 4.62
N VAL A 156 6.77 9.91 5.66
CA VAL A 156 5.59 10.76 5.54
C VAL A 156 5.85 11.84 4.49
N ARG A 157 6.97 12.56 4.58
CA ARG A 157 7.34 13.61 3.63
C ARG A 157 7.40 13.11 2.19
N SER A 158 8.05 11.98 1.94
CA SER A 158 8.16 11.40 0.60
C SER A 158 6.80 11.01 0.02
N ILE A 159 5.88 10.50 0.86
CA ILE A 159 4.53 10.14 0.40
C ILE A 159 3.72 11.39 0.06
N TYR A 160 3.81 12.44 0.88
CA TYR A 160 3.17 13.72 0.57
C TYR A 160 3.72 14.34 -0.72
N GLN A 161 5.04 14.33 -0.93
CA GLN A 161 5.66 14.81 -2.17
C GLN A 161 5.19 14.01 -3.40
N LEU A 162 5.06 12.69 -3.26
CA LEU A 162 4.56 11.82 -4.33
C LEU A 162 3.09 12.14 -4.66
N ASP A 163 2.24 12.32 -3.65
CA ASP A 163 0.84 12.70 -3.83
C ASP A 163 0.70 14.05 -4.53
N GLN A 164 1.46 15.06 -4.07
CA GLN A 164 1.48 16.39 -4.68
C GLN A 164 1.90 16.35 -6.15
N HIS A 165 2.98 15.63 -6.47
CA HIS A 165 3.43 15.49 -7.85
C HIS A 165 2.38 14.81 -8.75
N LEU A 166 1.66 13.81 -8.22
CA LEU A 166 0.61 13.13 -8.99
C LEU A 166 -0.63 14.01 -9.17
N LEU A 167 -0.99 14.79 -8.16
CA LEU A 167 -2.08 15.76 -8.23
C LEU A 167 -1.78 16.86 -9.26
N GLU A 168 -0.60 17.48 -9.20
CA GLU A 168 -0.17 18.51 -10.15
C GLU A 168 -0.26 18.00 -11.59
N LYS A 169 0.22 16.78 -11.84
CA LYS A 169 0.15 16.14 -13.15
C LYS A 169 -1.29 15.92 -13.62
N GLN A 170 -2.20 15.52 -12.74
CA GLN A 170 -3.61 15.31 -13.12
C GLN A 170 -4.32 16.64 -13.38
N VAL A 171 -4.09 17.65 -12.55
CA VAL A 171 -4.66 18.99 -12.72
C VAL A 171 -4.16 19.62 -14.03
N ALA A 172 -2.87 19.48 -14.35
CA ALA A 172 -2.32 19.96 -15.62
C ALA A 172 -2.98 19.28 -16.84
N VAL A 173 -3.24 17.98 -16.78
CA VAL A 173 -3.94 17.24 -17.84
C VAL A 173 -5.40 17.70 -17.96
N GLU A 174 -6.09 17.97 -16.85
CA GLU A 174 -7.48 18.40 -16.85
C GLU A 174 -7.65 19.85 -17.32
N LEU A 175 -6.68 20.74 -17.04
CA LEU A 175 -6.62 22.10 -17.59
C LEU A 175 -6.41 22.12 -19.11
N VAL A 176 -5.56 21.24 -19.65
CA VAL A 176 -5.35 21.12 -21.11
C VAL A 176 -6.60 20.64 -21.83
N ASN A 177 -7.44 19.83 -21.16
CA ASN A 177 -8.70 19.33 -21.71
C ASN A 177 -9.88 20.33 -21.59
N HIS A 178 -9.71 21.43 -20.86
CA HIS A 178 -10.69 22.51 -20.69
C HIS A 178 -10.05 23.90 -20.93
N PRO A 179 -9.75 24.26 -22.19
CA PRO A 179 -9.03 25.50 -22.54
C PRO A 179 -9.76 26.80 -22.16
N ASP A 180 -11.08 26.76 -21.95
CA ASP A 180 -11.88 27.92 -21.50
C ASP A 180 -11.47 28.46 -20.10
N LEU A 181 -10.71 27.69 -19.33
CA LEU A 181 -10.14 28.12 -18.04
C LEU A 181 -8.78 28.83 -18.20
N THR A 182 -8.08 28.62 -19.32
CA THR A 182 -6.74 29.18 -19.58
C THR A 182 -6.83 30.58 -20.21
N ASP A 183 -7.79 30.81 -21.12
CA ASP A 183 -7.90 32.08 -21.86
C ASP A 183 -8.41 33.28 -21.04
N ARG A 184 -8.95 33.05 -19.84
CA ARG A 184 -9.40 34.12 -18.93
C ARG A 184 -8.34 34.61 -17.94
N GLN A 185 -7.23 33.90 -17.77
CA GLN A 185 -6.11 34.39 -16.94
C GLN A 185 -5.22 35.39 -17.67
N THR A 186 -5.23 35.39 -19.00
CA THR A 186 -4.30 36.18 -19.84
C THR A 186 -4.88 37.49 -20.35
N SER A 187 -6.15 37.80 -20.09
CA SER A 187 -6.85 38.86 -20.84
C SER A 187 -7.16 40.15 -20.08
N ASP A 188 -6.73 40.30 -18.82
CA ASP A 188 -6.79 41.61 -18.13
C ASP A 188 -5.66 41.74 -17.10
N THR A 189 -4.55 42.36 -17.49
CA THR A 189 -3.60 42.93 -16.53
C THR A 189 -3.11 44.27 -17.06
N PRO A 190 -3.57 45.41 -16.51
CA PRO A 190 -2.84 46.65 -16.67
C PRO A 190 -1.55 46.55 -15.84
N ASN A 191 -0.46 46.78 -16.54
CA ASN A 191 0.91 46.89 -16.05
C ASN A 191 0.97 47.75 -14.77
N ASN A 192 1.39 47.19 -13.63
CA ASN A 192 2.00 47.93 -12.51
C ASN A 192 2.64 46.99 -11.46
N ASP A 193 3.71 47.50 -10.88
CA ASP A 193 4.89 46.84 -10.34
C ASP A 193 4.79 46.36 -8.86
N ASP A 194 3.65 45.76 -8.45
CA ASP A 194 3.42 45.30 -7.05
C ASP A 194 2.99 43.81 -6.93
N SER A 195 3.30 43.03 -7.97
CA SER A 195 2.76 41.67 -8.25
C SER A 195 3.10 40.56 -7.24
N GLU A 196 4.10 40.70 -6.36
CA GLU A 196 4.52 39.59 -5.50
C GLU A 196 3.70 39.41 -4.20
N LYS A 197 3.08 40.48 -3.67
CA LYS A 197 2.27 40.40 -2.44
C LYS A 197 0.80 40.04 -2.72
N ASP A 198 0.23 40.53 -3.82
CA ASP A 198 -1.19 40.26 -4.15
C ASP A 198 -1.41 38.91 -4.85
N ARG A 199 -0.38 38.32 -5.47
CA ARG A 199 -0.48 36.93 -5.98
C ARG A 199 -0.63 35.87 -4.89
N ARG A 200 -0.31 36.20 -3.62
CA ARG A 200 -0.56 35.31 -2.48
C ARG A 200 -1.98 35.44 -1.92
N LEU A 201 -2.73 36.48 -2.29
CA LEU A 201 -4.05 36.76 -1.71
C LEU A 201 -5.22 36.17 -2.50
N ILE A 202 -5.01 35.70 -3.73
CA ILE A 202 -6.11 35.32 -4.65
C ILE A 202 -6.14 33.81 -4.97
N ILE A 203 -5.21 33.01 -4.43
CA ILE A 203 -5.28 31.54 -4.54
C ILE A 203 -5.42 30.95 -3.14
N PRO A 204 -6.65 30.82 -2.60
CA PRO A 204 -6.88 30.09 -1.35
C PRO A 204 -6.53 28.58 -1.45
N PHE A 205 -6.13 28.12 -2.65
CA PHE A 205 -5.72 26.76 -2.98
C PHE A 205 -4.23 26.62 -3.31
N SER A 206 -3.35 27.54 -2.89
CA SER A 206 -1.92 27.31 -3.16
C SER A 206 -1.48 26.03 -2.44
N ASP A 207 -0.83 25.11 -3.17
CA ASP A 207 -0.34 23.83 -2.64
C ASP A 207 0.55 24.01 -1.41
N THR A 208 1.17 25.19 -1.28
CA THR A 208 1.94 25.61 -0.12
C THR A 208 1.08 25.92 1.10
N ALA A 209 -0.08 26.57 0.96
CA ALA A 209 -0.97 26.85 2.09
C ALA A 209 -1.66 25.58 2.65
N LEU A 210 -2.01 24.63 1.78
CA LEU A 210 -2.57 23.32 2.15
C LEU A 210 -1.52 22.40 2.80
N ALA A 211 -0.29 22.38 2.27
CA ALA A 211 0.80 21.57 2.81
C ALA A 211 1.32 22.10 4.15
N ILE A 212 1.44 23.43 4.31
CA ILE A 212 2.06 24.06 5.49
C ILE A 212 1.14 24.02 6.72
N ASN A 213 -0.19 24.10 6.57
CA ASN A 213 -1.11 24.11 7.72
C ASN A 213 -1.63 22.73 8.18
N TYR A 214 -1.61 21.69 7.32
CA TYR A 214 -2.24 20.40 7.66
C TYR A 214 -1.48 19.15 7.22
N GLY A 215 -0.45 19.25 6.37
CA GLY A 215 0.16 18.09 5.71
C GLY A 215 1.27 17.38 6.49
N TYR A 216 2.08 18.08 7.28
CA TYR A 216 3.31 17.48 7.82
C TYR A 216 3.15 16.77 9.17
N ASP A 217 2.11 17.09 9.94
CA ASP A 217 1.90 16.56 11.29
C ASP A 217 0.90 15.40 11.31
N MET A 218 1.18 14.33 10.57
CA MET A 218 0.45 13.09 10.78
C MET A 218 0.84 12.51 12.16
N PRO A 219 -0.09 12.39 13.12
CA PRO A 219 0.23 11.83 14.43
C PRO A 219 0.65 10.37 14.28
N LEU A 220 1.66 9.96 15.06
CA LEU A 220 2.25 8.61 15.01
C LEU A 220 1.17 7.53 15.16
N PHE A 221 0.15 7.81 15.98
CA PHE A 221 -1.00 6.94 16.17
C PHE A 221 -1.77 6.64 14.88
N GLN A 222 -2.02 7.63 14.02
CA GLN A 222 -2.72 7.40 12.74
C GLN A 222 -1.85 6.59 11.77
N LEU A 223 -0.55 6.88 11.70
CA LEU A 223 0.39 6.12 10.89
C LEU A 223 0.46 4.65 11.35
N PHE A 224 0.50 4.42 12.66
CA PHE A 224 0.45 3.09 13.25
C PHE A 224 -0.86 2.37 12.98
N GLN A 225 -2.01 3.06 13.01
CA GLN A 225 -3.30 2.46 12.65
C GLN A 225 -3.34 2.00 11.18
N ILE A 226 -2.81 2.81 10.26
CA ILE A 226 -2.74 2.43 8.84
C ILE A 226 -1.82 1.22 8.67
N PHE A 227 -0.65 1.25 9.31
CA PHE A 227 0.28 0.13 9.33
C PHE A 227 -0.38 -1.16 9.86
N LEU A 228 -1.06 -1.09 11.00
CA LEU A 228 -1.74 -2.23 11.61
C LEU A 228 -2.86 -2.77 10.71
N ARG A 229 -3.66 -1.90 10.09
CA ARG A 229 -4.70 -2.31 9.14
C ARG A 229 -4.12 -3.02 7.94
N SER A 230 -3.07 -2.46 7.33
CA SER A 230 -2.37 -3.09 6.20
C SER A 230 -1.79 -4.45 6.60
N PHE A 231 -1.20 -4.55 7.79
CA PHE A 231 -0.70 -5.81 8.32
C PHE A 231 -1.81 -6.86 8.48
N LEU A 232 -2.93 -6.52 9.11
CA LEU A 232 -4.05 -7.44 9.31
C LEU A 232 -4.65 -7.92 7.99
N ILE A 233 -4.79 -7.04 7.00
CA ILE A 233 -5.25 -7.40 5.64
C ILE A 233 -4.29 -8.42 5.02
N LEU A 234 -2.98 -8.15 5.09
CA LEU A 234 -1.96 -9.01 4.50
C LEU A 234 -1.87 -10.37 5.23
N VAL A 235 -2.03 -10.40 6.55
CA VAL A 235 -2.10 -11.62 7.36
C VAL A 235 -3.33 -12.45 6.99
N GLY A 236 -4.51 -11.83 6.91
CA GLY A 236 -5.73 -12.53 6.51
C GLY A 236 -5.59 -13.17 5.13
N LEU A 237 -5.04 -12.41 4.16
CA LEU A 237 -4.75 -12.90 2.83
C LEU A 237 -3.73 -14.05 2.85
N PHE A 238 -2.65 -13.90 3.62
CA PHE A 238 -1.63 -14.93 3.82
C PHE A 238 -2.23 -16.23 4.34
N LEU A 239 -3.08 -16.17 5.37
CA LEU A 239 -3.68 -17.36 5.99
C LEU A 239 -4.55 -18.12 5.00
N ILE A 240 -5.44 -17.42 4.27
CA ILE A 240 -6.36 -18.03 3.31
C ILE A 240 -5.58 -18.61 2.13
N VAL A 241 -4.74 -17.79 1.50
CA VAL A 241 -4.11 -18.14 0.22
C VAL A 241 -2.97 -19.13 0.40
N SER A 242 -2.19 -19.02 1.48
CA SER A 242 -1.12 -20.00 1.75
C SER A 242 -1.68 -21.36 2.17
N SER A 243 -2.82 -21.38 2.88
CA SER A 243 -3.52 -22.63 3.18
C SER A 243 -3.94 -23.35 1.92
N LEU A 244 -4.51 -22.63 0.94
CA LEU A 244 -4.87 -23.19 -0.37
C LEU A 244 -3.65 -23.73 -1.11
N GLY A 245 -2.55 -22.97 -1.13
CA GLY A 245 -1.30 -23.40 -1.79
C GLY A 245 -0.72 -24.67 -1.17
N PHE A 246 -0.60 -24.74 0.15
CA PHE A 246 -0.15 -25.95 0.85
C PHE A 246 -1.08 -27.14 0.65
N TYR A 247 -2.40 -26.93 0.81
CA TYR A 247 -3.39 -27.99 0.69
C TYR A 247 -3.41 -28.61 -0.72
N SER A 248 -3.21 -27.79 -1.76
CA SER A 248 -3.16 -28.28 -3.15
C SER A 248 -2.05 -29.30 -3.39
N VAL A 249 -0.87 -29.11 -2.79
CA VAL A 249 0.27 -30.02 -2.92
C VAL A 249 0.10 -31.24 -2.03
N ILE A 250 -0.29 -31.03 -0.77
CA ILE A 250 -0.50 -32.11 0.20
C ILE A 250 -1.57 -33.08 -0.33
N SER A 251 -2.68 -32.56 -0.87
CA SER A 251 -3.75 -33.40 -1.42
C SER A 251 -3.26 -34.28 -2.57
N ARG A 252 -2.46 -33.73 -3.49
CA ARG A 252 -1.83 -34.50 -4.60
C ARG A 252 -0.89 -35.60 -4.07
N CYS A 253 -0.11 -35.31 -3.03
CA CYS A 253 0.76 -36.32 -2.41
C CYS A 253 -0.01 -37.47 -1.73
N TYR A 254 -1.26 -37.25 -1.33
CA TYR A 254 -2.11 -38.31 -0.78
C TYR A 254 -2.76 -39.19 -1.85
N GLN A 255 -3.09 -38.63 -3.02
CA GLN A 255 -3.78 -39.36 -4.11
C GLN A 255 -2.90 -40.41 -4.81
N VAL A 256 -1.58 -40.22 -4.86
CA VAL A 256 -0.63 -41.10 -5.60
C VAL A 256 -0.49 -42.52 -5.01
N PHE A 257 -1.14 -42.84 -3.88
CA PHE A 257 -1.01 -44.14 -3.20
C PHE A 257 -2.34 -44.88 -2.99
N TYR A 258 -3.43 -44.42 -3.62
CA TYR A 258 -4.73 -45.12 -3.63
C TYR A 258 -5.03 -45.83 -4.97
N TYR A 259 -4.01 -45.97 -5.81
CA TYR A 259 -3.96 -46.84 -6.99
C TYR A 259 -2.76 -47.78 -6.83
#